data_AF-A0AA97G4I0-F1
#
_entry.id   AF-A0AA97G4I0-F1
#
_cell.length_a   1.000
_cell.length_b   1.000
_cell.length_c   1.000
_cell.angle_alpha   90.00
_cell.angle_beta   90.00
_cell.angle_gamma   90.00
#
_symmetry.space_group_name_H-M   'P 1'
#
loop_
_entity.id
_entity.type
_entity.pdbx_description
1 polymer ?
#
loop_
_entity_poly.entity_id
_entity_poly.type
_entity_poly.pdbx_seq_one_letter_code
_entity_poly.pdbx_strand_id
1 'polypeptide(L)' 'MFNLHRILEEMSTTGWIVMAFCLVAWIAATYLMGEVSDKHWGDRESGALVGFFVPGILFVIGLYML' A
#
# COMPACT_ATOMS: atom_id res chain seq x y z
N MET A 1 -9.19 8.12 -19.25
CA MET A 1 -10.00 7.55 -18.15
C MET A 1 -9.27 6.33 -17.63
N PHE A 2 -9.14 6.21 -16.31
CA PHE A 2 -8.24 5.26 -15.65
C PHE A 2 -8.46 3.83 -16.18
N ASN A 3 -7.39 3.17 -16.64
CA ASN A 3 -7.39 1.79 -17.16
C ASN A 3 -7.78 0.72 -16.11
N LEU A 4 -8.24 1.16 -14.92
CA LEU A 4 -8.55 0.32 -13.78
C LEU A 4 -9.62 -0.71 -14.12
N HIS A 5 -10.67 -0.30 -14.84
CA HIS A 5 -11.76 -1.22 -15.17
C HIS A 5 -11.26 -2.38 -16.04
N ARG A 6 -10.43 -2.11 -17.05
CA ARG A 6 -9.88 -3.15 -17.93
C ARG A 6 -8.89 -4.05 -17.19
N ILE A 7 -8.06 -3.48 -16.32
CA ILE A 7 -7.12 -4.23 -15.47
C ILE A 7 -7.88 -5.17 -14.51
N LEU A 8 -8.98 -4.69 -13.92
CA LEU A 8 -9.82 -5.48 -13.02
C LEU A 8 -10.59 -6.58 -13.76
N GLU A 9 -10.99 -6.32 -15.00
CA GLU A 9 -11.75 -7.28 -15.83
C GLU A 9 -10.85 -8.40 -16.38
N GLU A 10 -9.59 -8.10 -16.66
CA GLU A 10 -8.58 -9.08 -17.11
C GLU A 10 -7.84 -9.77 -15.94
N MET A 11 -8.14 -9.42 -14.67
CA MET A 11 -7.46 -9.99 -13.51
C MET A 11 -7.87 -11.45 -13.25
N SER A 12 -6.91 -12.35 -13.41
CA SER A 12 -7.05 -13.76 -13.03
C SER A 12 -7.20 -13.94 -11.52
N THR A 13 -7.71 -15.10 -11.09
CA THR A 13 -7.82 -15.46 -9.66
C THR A 13 -6.48 -15.32 -8.92
N THR A 14 -5.37 -15.69 -9.57
CA THR A 14 -4.02 -15.50 -9.02
C THR A 14 -3.69 -14.02 -8.83
N GLY A 15 -4.07 -13.15 -9.77
CA GLY A 15 -3.92 -11.70 -9.64
C GLY A 15 -4.68 -11.17 -8.42
N TRP A 16 -5.91 -11.62 -8.21
CA TRP A 16 -6.70 -11.23 -7.03
C TRP A 16 -6.07 -11.67 -5.71
N ILE A 17 -5.51 -12.88 -5.66
CA ILE A 17 -4.79 -13.39 -4.49
C ILE A 17 -3.54 -12.53 -4.21
N VAL A 18 -2.75 -12.22 -5.24
CA VAL A 18 -1.56 -11.35 -5.10
C VAL A 18 -1.98 -9.97 -4.59
N MET A 19 -3.03 -9.37 -5.15
CA MET A 19 -3.52 -8.07 -4.71
C MET A 19 -3.98 -8.11 -3.25
N ALA A 20 -4.67 -9.17 -2.82
CA ALA A 20 -5.08 -9.34 -1.43
C ALA A 20 -3.85 -9.39 -0.48
N PHE A 21 -2.81 -10.14 -0.85
CA PHE A 21 -1.56 -10.15 -0.07
C PHE A 21 -0.89 -8.79 -0.03
N CYS A 22 -0.85 -8.05 -1.15
CA CYS A 22 -0.31 -6.69 -1.18
C CYS A 22 -1.08 -5.75 -0.26
N LEU A 23 -2.42 -5.83 -0.22
CA LEU A 23 -3.26 -5.03 0.66
C LEU A 23 -3.00 -5.35 2.14
N VAL A 24 -2.91 -6.64 2.49
CA VAL A 24 -2.59 -7.06 3.86
C VAL A 24 -1.20 -6.58 4.27
N ALA A 25 -0.21 -6.71 3.39
CA ALA A 25 1.15 -6.22 3.64
C ALA A 25 1.19 -4.69 3.83
N TRP A 26 0.38 -3.94 3.07
CA TRP A 26 0.26 -2.49 3.21
C TRP A 26 -0.35 -2.10 4.56
N ILE A 27 -1.44 -2.75 4.96
CA ILE A 27 -2.06 -2.51 6.28
C ILE A 27 -1.04 -2.82 7.39
N ALA A 28 -0.32 -3.94 7.28
CA ALA A 28 0.72 -4.30 8.23
C ALA A 28 1.84 -3.25 8.30
N ALA A 29 2.33 -2.76 7.15
CA ALA A 29 3.35 -1.72 7.10
C ALA A 29 2.87 -0.41 7.75
N THR A 30 1.62 -0.02 7.50
CA THR A 30 0.98 1.16 8.11
C THR A 30 0.95 1.04 9.63
N TYR A 31 0.46 -0.11 10.13
CA TYR A 31 0.38 -0.39 11.56
C TYR A 31 1.78 -0.42 12.22
N LEU A 32 2.72 -1.14 11.63
CA LEU A 32 4.08 -1.27 12.17
C LEU A 32 4.82 0.06 12.20
N MET A 33 4.70 0.89 11.16
CA MET A 33 5.31 2.23 11.17
C MET A 33 4.68 3.15 12.21
N GLY A 34 3.37 3.04 12.44
CA GLY A 34 2.71 3.72 13.56
C GLY A 34 3.29 3.30 14.91
N GLU A 35 3.38 1.99 15.16
CA GLU A 35 3.97 1.44 16.41
C GLU A 35 5.44 1.81 16.60
N VAL A 36 6.24 1.76 15.54
CA VAL A 36 7.66 2.15 15.59
C VAL A 36 7.79 3.62 15.92
N SER A 37 6.97 4.47 15.29
CA SER A 37 7.02 5.91 15.49
C SER A 37 6.55 6.33 16.87
N ASP A 38 5.50 5.68 17.39
CA ASP A 38 5.04 5.86 18.76
C ASP A 38 6.14 5.53 19.78
N LYS A 39 6.86 4.42 19.57
CA LYS A 39 7.94 3.97 20.47
C LYS A 39 9.17 4.88 20.47
N HIS A 40 9.53 5.47 19.33
CA HIS A 40 10.78 6.24 19.19
C HIS A 40 10.57 7.75 19.31
N TRP A 41 9.42 8.25 18.85
CA TRP A 41 9.16 9.69 18.73
C TRP A 41 7.88 10.13 19.46
N GLY A 42 7.08 9.20 20.01
CA GLY A 42 5.83 9.51 20.69
C GLY A 42 4.72 10.02 19.75
N ASP A 43 4.91 9.85 18.44
CA ASP A 43 3.96 10.29 17.41
C ASP A 43 3.57 9.11 16.51
N ARG A 44 2.52 8.41 16.93
CA ARG A 44 1.96 7.26 16.20
C ARG A 44 1.36 7.68 14.86
N GLU A 45 0.67 8.82 14.81
CA GLU A 45 -0.16 9.23 13.68
C GLU A 45 0.70 9.55 12.47
N SER A 46 1.76 10.34 12.65
CA SER A 46 2.70 10.65 11.56
C SER A 46 3.39 9.40 11.03
N GLY A 47 3.78 8.47 11.91
CA GLY A 47 4.37 7.19 11.51
C GLY A 47 3.43 6.34 10.67
N ALA A 48 2.17 6.23 11.09
CA ALA A 48 1.14 5.51 10.34
C ALA A 48 0.89 6.17 8.97
N LEU A 49 0.84 7.51 8.90
CA LEU A 49 0.70 8.25 7.64
C LEU A 49 1.85 7.96 6.68
N VAL A 50 3.10 7.93 7.17
CA VAL A 50 4.26 7.55 6.35
C VAL A 50 4.13 6.11 5.86
N GLY A 51 3.77 5.18 6.75
CA GLY A 51 3.55 3.77 6.40
C GLY A 51 2.41 3.55 5.41
N PHE A 52 1.42 4.46 5.36
CA PHE A 52 0.34 4.44 4.38
C PHE A 52 0.75 5.07 3.04
N PHE A 53 1.31 6.28 3.05
CA PHE A 53 1.57 7.05 1.83
C PHE A 53 2.81 6.57 1.06
N VAL A 54 3.89 6.15 1.73
CA VAL A 54 5.12 5.75 1.04
C VAL A 54 4.89 4.54 0.10
N PRO A 55 4.26 3.43 0.54
CA PRO A 55 3.93 2.33 -0.37
C PRO A 55 3.01 2.76 -1.51
N GLY A 56 2.02 3.64 -1.24
CA GLY A 56 1.11 4.14 -2.26
C GLY A 56 1.80 4.99 -3.33
N ILE A 57 2.73 5.86 -2.91
CA ILE A 57 3.54 6.66 -3.84
C ILE A 57 4.42 5.74 -4.69
N LEU A 58 5.09 4.76 -4.08
CA LEU A 58 5.90 3.78 -4.82
C LEU A 58 5.06 3.01 -5.84
N PHE A 59 3.84 2.61 -5.47
CA PHE A 59 2.91 1.94 -6.38
C PHE A 59 2.52 2.83 -7.56
N VAL A 60 2.16 4.10 -7.31
CA VAL A 60 1.81 5.06 -8.38
C VAL A 60 3.01 5.34 -9.29
N ILE A 61 4.21 5.51 -8.74
CA ILE A 61 5.44 5.68 -9.54
C ILE A 61 5.69 4.44 -10.40
N GLY A 62 5.58 3.24 -9.82
CA GLY A 62 5.73 1.98 -10.54
C GLY A 62 4.76 1.85 -11.71
N LEU A 63 3.49 2.23 -11.50
CA LEU A 63 2.47 2.25 -12.56
C LEU A 63 2.73 3.32 -13.63
N TYR A 64 3.35 4.45 -13.28
CA TYR A 64 3.66 5.51 -14.23
C TYR A 64 4.88 5.19 -15.10
N MET A 65 5.84 4.43 -14.57
CA MET A 65 7.07 4.04 -15.26
C MET A 65 6.91 2.80 -16.16
N LEU A 66 5.76 2.12 -16.08
CA LEU A 66 5.37 0.96 -16.89
C LEU A 66 4.51 1.40 -18.09
#